data_AF-K0UBV1-F1
#
_entry.id   AF-K0UBV1-F1
#
_cell.length_a   1.000
_cell.length_b   1.000
_cell.length_c   1.000
_cell.angle_alpha   90.00
_cell.angle_beta   90.00
_cell.angle_gamma   90.00
#
_symmetry.space_group_name_H-M   'P 1'
#
loop_
_entity.id
_entity.type
_entity.pdbx_description
1 polymer ?
#
loop_
_entity_poly.entity_id
_entity_poly.type
_entity_poly.pdbx_seq_one_letter_code
_entity_poly.pdbx_strand_id
1 'polypeptide(L)'
;MTVSSSTLLELAARYGVAAEFDDWTGRRTAIAESTLVAVLEALGVPAGTEQERAEALAAHDRQYWQRSLPPIVLGRSSVASSFWVHVTHGDPVDLTLQLEDGTERTGLRQLENNRPPYDLGDRLIGEATFELPPDLPLGYHRLRLRLAGHIVETPVVVSPACVGLPARLGARRAWGLAVQLYSVRSQNSWGTGDLTDLTDLAVWSAAEHGAGFILVNPLHAAAPVAPMEPSPYLPTSRRFGNPLYLRVEAITEFAAVRHRGRLRAARTAVNKRADRHPTIDRDAAWQAKRSALEHVYRVERSAGRELAYTAYRARQGRSLEEFAIWCALAERHGADWRAWPRELQHPANPEVAAFAEAHPDAVDFHRWLQWVLDDQLTSAQAAAEQAGMALGVMSDLAVGVDPGGADAWALQDVLALGVTAGAPPDEFNQLGQDWSQPPWRPDRLAD
;
A
#
# COMPACT_ATOMS: atom_id res chain seq x y z
N MET A 1 -16.18 -4.57 36.30
CA MET A 1 -15.06 -4.94 35.43
C MET A 1 -14.63 -6.33 35.85
N THR A 2 -15.01 -7.35 35.09
CA THR A 2 -14.48 -8.70 35.25
C THR A 2 -13.00 -8.65 34.87
N VAL A 3 -12.14 -9.16 35.75
CA VAL A 3 -10.70 -9.27 35.48
C VAL A 3 -10.55 -10.28 34.35
N SER A 4 -9.99 -9.88 33.21
CA SER A 4 -9.68 -10.79 32.10
C SER A 4 -8.85 -11.97 32.61
N SER A 5 -9.15 -13.20 32.16
CA SER A 5 -8.36 -14.38 32.55
C SER A 5 -6.88 -14.21 32.21
N SER A 6 -5.97 -14.76 33.01
CA SER A 6 -4.52 -14.71 32.76
C SER A 6 -4.14 -15.26 31.38
N THR A 7 -4.82 -16.33 30.95
CA THR A 7 -4.58 -17.00 29.68
C THR A 7 -4.92 -16.12 28.47
N LEU A 8 -6.01 -15.33 28.56
CA LEU A 8 -6.36 -14.37 27.51
C LEU A 8 -5.33 -13.24 27.39
N LEU A 9 -4.84 -12.73 28.52
CA LEU A 9 -3.82 -11.67 28.53
C LEU A 9 -2.50 -12.16 27.95
N GLU A 10 -2.10 -13.39 28.26
CA GLU A 10 -0.93 -14.02 27.64
C GLU A 10 -1.12 -14.17 26.13
N LEU A 11 -2.27 -14.71 25.68
CA LEU A 11 -2.57 -14.87 24.27
C LEU A 11 -2.56 -13.54 23.52
N ALA A 12 -3.20 -12.50 24.07
CA ALA A 12 -3.17 -11.15 23.51
C ALA A 12 -1.73 -10.64 23.35
N ALA A 13 -0.88 -10.81 24.37
CA ALA A 13 0.52 -10.40 24.30
C ALA A 13 1.32 -11.15 23.22
N ARG A 14 1.08 -12.46 23.02
CA ARG A 14 1.75 -13.25 21.96
C ARG A 14 1.43 -12.74 20.55
N TYR A 15 0.22 -12.24 20.34
CA TYR A 15 -0.22 -11.67 19.05
C TYR A 15 -0.05 -10.15 18.96
N GLY A 16 0.62 -9.52 19.94
CA GLY A 16 0.87 -8.07 19.93
C GLY A 16 -0.38 -7.21 20.17
N VAL A 17 -1.43 -7.78 20.77
CA VAL A 17 -2.65 -7.06 21.15
C VAL A 17 -2.47 -6.50 22.56
N ALA A 18 -2.44 -5.18 22.68
CA ALA A 18 -2.35 -4.51 23.98
C ALA A 18 -3.61 -4.82 24.82
N ALA A 19 -3.46 -5.09 26.11
CA ALA A 19 -4.58 -5.30 27.03
C ALA A 19 -5.02 -4.02 27.77
N GLU A 20 -4.27 -2.93 27.60
CA GLU A 20 -4.48 -1.65 28.24
C GLU A 20 -3.75 -0.54 27.46
N PHE A 21 -4.18 0.69 27.67
CA PHE A 21 -3.56 1.89 27.08
C PHE A 21 -3.72 3.09 28.02
N ASP A 22 -2.87 4.11 27.86
CA ASP A 22 -3.04 5.38 28.56
C ASP A 22 -4.00 6.27 27.78
N ASP A 23 -5.08 6.72 28.43
CA ASP A 23 -6.02 7.66 27.82
C ASP A 23 -5.46 9.09 27.77
N TRP A 24 -6.15 9.98 27.06
CA TRP A 24 -5.70 11.37 26.86
C TRP A 24 -5.58 12.18 28.18
N THR A 25 -6.16 11.69 29.28
CA THR A 25 -6.03 12.30 30.61
C THR A 25 -4.84 11.74 31.40
N GLY A 26 -4.08 10.81 30.82
CA GLY A 26 -2.98 10.10 31.47
C GLY A 26 -3.42 8.96 32.39
N ARG A 27 -4.68 8.51 32.28
CA ARG A 27 -5.20 7.39 33.07
C ARG A 27 -5.05 6.09 32.28
N ARG A 28 -4.43 5.11 32.91
CA ARG A 28 -4.31 3.75 32.39
C ARG A 28 -5.67 3.06 32.36
N THR A 29 -6.09 2.65 31.17
CA THR A 29 -7.41 2.09 30.87
C THR A 29 -7.25 0.65 30.38
N ALA A 30 -7.88 -0.28 31.08
CA ALA A 30 -7.93 -1.69 30.68
C ALA A 30 -8.92 -1.90 29.52
N ILE A 31 -8.57 -2.79 28.58
CA ILE A 31 -9.43 -3.17 27.47
C ILE A 31 -10.38 -4.30 27.91
N ALA A 32 -11.64 -4.22 27.47
CA ALA A 32 -12.64 -5.22 27.78
C ALA A 32 -12.29 -6.59 27.19
N GLU A 33 -12.58 -7.67 27.92
CA GLU A 33 -12.36 -9.05 27.46
C GLU A 33 -13.01 -9.32 26.09
N SER A 34 -14.24 -8.86 25.89
CA SER A 34 -14.95 -9.01 24.60
C SER A 34 -14.21 -8.34 23.43
N THR A 35 -13.53 -7.21 23.68
CA THR A 35 -12.72 -6.54 22.65
C THR A 35 -11.46 -7.33 22.33
N LEU A 36 -10.78 -7.88 23.34
CA LEU A 36 -9.60 -8.74 23.12
C LEU A 36 -9.95 -9.98 22.31
N VAL A 37 -11.07 -10.64 22.64
CA VAL A 37 -11.57 -11.80 21.88
C VAL A 37 -11.90 -11.42 20.44
N ALA A 38 -12.64 -10.33 20.21
CA ALA A 38 -13.00 -9.90 18.86
C ALA A 38 -11.77 -9.54 18.00
N VAL A 39 -10.76 -8.89 18.58
CA VAL A 39 -9.51 -8.58 17.86
C VAL A 39 -8.73 -9.85 17.54
N LEU A 40 -8.61 -10.79 18.49
CA LEU A 40 -7.96 -12.08 18.24
C LEU A 40 -8.69 -12.89 17.16
N GLU A 41 -10.03 -12.91 17.17
CA GLU A 41 -10.83 -13.55 16.11
C GLU A 41 -10.58 -12.92 14.74
N ALA A 42 -10.46 -11.59 14.65
CA ALA A 42 -10.11 -10.89 13.40
C ALA A 42 -8.68 -11.19 12.93
N LEU A 43 -7.78 -11.58 13.84
CA LEU A 43 -6.47 -12.15 13.53
C LEU A 43 -6.53 -13.66 13.24
N GLY A 44 -7.72 -14.25 13.17
CA GLY A 44 -7.93 -15.67 12.91
C GLY A 44 -7.58 -16.59 14.08
N VAL A 45 -7.64 -16.08 15.32
CA VAL A 45 -7.28 -16.79 16.55
C VAL A 45 -8.53 -16.98 17.43
N PRO A 46 -9.09 -18.19 17.54
CA PRO A 46 -10.20 -18.47 18.46
C PRO A 46 -9.80 -18.19 19.92
N ALA A 47 -10.63 -17.43 20.64
CA ALA A 47 -10.32 -17.02 22.02
C ALA A 47 -11.57 -16.91 22.92
N GLY A 48 -12.71 -17.42 22.47
CA GLY A 48 -14.00 -17.32 23.16
C GLY A 48 -14.10 -18.18 24.42
N THR A 49 -13.33 -19.26 24.51
CA THR A 49 -13.29 -20.16 25.67
C THR A 49 -11.88 -20.39 26.21
N GLU A 50 -11.76 -20.87 27.46
CA GLU A 50 -10.45 -21.20 28.05
C GLU A 50 -9.73 -22.33 27.28
N GLN A 51 -10.49 -23.30 26.77
CA GLN A 51 -9.95 -24.38 25.94
C GLN A 51 -9.37 -23.84 24.63
N GLU A 52 -10.10 -22.96 23.93
CA GLU A 52 -9.62 -22.32 22.71
C GLU A 52 -8.35 -21.49 22.96
N ARG A 53 -8.29 -20.75 24.08
CA ARG A 53 -7.11 -19.95 24.44
C ARG A 53 -5.89 -20.82 24.68
N ALA A 54 -6.05 -21.92 25.41
CA ALA A 54 -4.97 -22.87 25.67
C ALA A 54 -4.48 -23.56 24.38
N GLU A 55 -5.41 -23.96 23.51
CA GLU A 55 -5.09 -24.53 22.20
C GLU A 55 -4.37 -23.53 21.29
N ALA A 56 -4.82 -22.27 21.27
CA ALA A 56 -4.21 -21.19 20.49
C ALA A 56 -2.80 -20.86 20.96
N LEU A 57 -2.54 -20.85 22.28
CA LEU A 57 -1.20 -20.68 22.84
C LEU A 57 -0.27 -21.83 22.44
N ALA A 58 -0.74 -23.07 22.59
CA ALA A 58 0.03 -24.25 22.18
C ALA A 58 0.31 -24.25 20.67
N ALA A 59 -0.68 -23.87 19.86
CA ALA A 59 -0.54 -23.74 18.40
C ALA A 59 0.45 -22.64 18.01
N HIS A 60 0.43 -21.49 18.68
CA HIS A 60 1.38 -20.39 18.45
C HIS A 60 2.83 -20.83 18.71
N ASP A 61 3.08 -21.48 19.86
CA ASP A 61 4.42 -22.01 20.16
C ASP A 61 4.83 -23.08 19.14
N ARG A 62 3.92 -24.00 18.80
CA ARG A 62 4.18 -25.03 17.79
C ARG A 62 4.51 -24.43 16.42
N GLN A 63 3.78 -23.40 15.97
CA GLN A 63 3.99 -22.73 14.70
C GLN A 63 5.36 -22.05 14.65
N TYR A 64 5.79 -21.43 15.75
CA TYR A 64 7.13 -20.86 15.86
C TYR A 64 8.21 -21.93 15.59
N TRP A 65 8.14 -23.08 16.27
CA TRP A 65 9.12 -24.16 16.16
C TRP A 65 9.01 -25.01 14.87
N GLN A 66 7.88 -24.92 14.16
CA GLN A 66 7.70 -25.60 12.87
C GLN A 66 8.37 -24.87 11.70
N ARG A 67 8.57 -23.55 11.82
CA ARG A 67 9.21 -22.75 10.77
C ARG A 67 10.72 -22.95 10.81
N SER A 68 11.34 -23.26 9.68
CA SER A 68 12.82 -23.37 9.64
C SER A 68 13.52 -22.01 9.62
N LEU A 69 12.86 -20.98 9.12
CA LEU A 69 13.35 -19.61 9.03
C LEU A 69 12.25 -18.62 9.49
N PRO A 70 12.62 -17.41 9.94
CA PRO A 70 11.66 -16.35 10.19
C PRO A 70 10.87 -16.02 8.91
N PRO A 71 9.62 -15.53 9.03
CA PRO A 71 8.85 -15.07 7.87
C PRO A 71 9.59 -14.02 7.03
N ILE A 72 10.31 -13.14 7.71
CA ILE A 72 11.21 -12.14 7.13
C ILE A 72 12.38 -11.89 8.09
N VAL A 73 13.56 -11.62 7.54
CA VAL A 73 14.72 -11.16 8.31
C VAL A 73 14.97 -9.69 8.02
N LEU A 74 15.01 -8.87 9.08
CA LEU A 74 15.26 -7.43 8.97
C LEU A 74 16.67 -7.10 9.45
N GLY A 75 17.41 -6.35 8.62
CA GLY A 75 18.71 -5.79 8.94
C GLY A 75 18.69 -4.27 8.82
N ARG A 76 19.55 -3.60 9.60
CA ARG A 76 19.81 -2.17 9.48
C ARG A 76 21.25 -1.96 9.02
N SER A 77 21.46 -1.13 8.00
CA SER A 77 22.80 -0.85 7.48
C SER A 77 23.77 -0.46 8.59
N SER A 78 25.00 -0.95 8.56
CA SER A 78 26.05 -0.65 9.54
C SER A 78 25.81 -1.19 10.95
N VAL A 79 24.78 -2.01 11.17
CA VAL A 79 24.47 -2.64 12.46
C VAL A 79 24.24 -4.13 12.25
N ALA A 80 24.98 -4.95 13.00
CA ALA A 80 24.78 -6.39 12.96
C ALA A 80 23.40 -6.73 13.56
N SER A 81 22.66 -7.62 12.90
CA SER A 81 21.29 -7.99 13.29
C SER A 81 21.19 -9.51 13.37
N SER A 82 20.64 -10.04 14.45
CA SER A 82 20.52 -11.49 14.64
C SER A 82 19.17 -12.04 14.16
N PHE A 83 19.16 -13.31 13.78
CA PHE A 83 17.96 -14.07 13.44
C PHE A 83 18.10 -15.53 13.88
N TRP A 84 16.96 -16.19 14.11
CA TRP A 84 16.91 -17.59 14.50
C TRP A 84 16.76 -18.49 13.27
N VAL A 85 17.17 -19.75 13.40
CA VAL A 85 17.00 -20.83 12.42
C VAL A 85 16.62 -22.09 13.18
N HIS A 86 15.60 -22.82 12.70
CA HIS A 86 15.20 -24.09 13.28
C HIS A 86 15.51 -25.25 12.33
N VAL A 87 16.12 -26.30 12.89
CA VAL A 87 16.43 -27.56 12.21
C VAL A 87 16.14 -28.72 13.14
N THR A 88 16.09 -29.95 12.61
CA THR A 88 16.06 -31.14 13.49
C THR A 88 17.25 -31.08 14.43
N HIS A 89 17.02 -31.33 15.71
CA HIS A 89 18.06 -31.22 16.72
C HIS A 89 19.24 -32.13 16.40
N GLY A 90 20.43 -31.55 16.28
CA GLY A 90 21.66 -32.24 15.89
C GLY A 90 22.02 -32.13 14.40
N ASP A 91 21.09 -31.71 13.53
CA ASP A 91 21.39 -31.46 12.13
C ASP A 91 22.24 -30.19 11.96
N PRO A 92 23.14 -30.16 10.96
CA PRO A 92 23.90 -28.95 10.64
C PRO A 92 23.02 -27.90 9.97
N VAL A 93 23.43 -26.63 10.09
CA VAL A 93 22.77 -25.50 9.43
C VAL A 93 23.63 -25.01 8.26
N ASP A 94 23.11 -25.12 7.04
CA ASP A 94 23.77 -24.63 5.80
C ASP A 94 22.98 -23.43 5.24
N LEU A 95 23.53 -22.23 5.43
CA LEU A 95 22.91 -20.96 5.03
C LEU A 95 23.68 -20.30 3.89
N THR A 96 22.94 -19.82 2.89
CA THR A 96 23.44 -18.94 1.83
C THR A 96 22.58 -17.68 1.76
N LEU A 97 23.20 -16.51 1.80
CA LEU A 97 22.54 -15.23 1.58
C LEU A 97 22.77 -14.79 0.13
N GLN A 98 21.71 -14.76 -0.67
CA GLN A 98 21.72 -14.18 -2.01
C GLN A 98 21.34 -12.70 -1.94
N LEU A 99 22.23 -11.82 -2.34
CA LEU A 99 22.01 -10.38 -2.43
C LEU A 99 21.12 -10.03 -3.63
N GLU A 100 20.61 -8.80 -3.65
CA GLU A 100 19.69 -8.31 -4.69
C GLU A 100 20.32 -8.32 -6.09
N ASP A 101 21.65 -8.10 -6.16
CA ASP A 101 22.43 -8.15 -7.40
C ASP A 101 22.77 -9.57 -7.87
N GLY A 102 22.34 -10.61 -7.13
CA GLY A 102 22.61 -12.02 -7.40
C GLY A 102 23.86 -12.59 -6.74
N THR A 103 24.67 -11.76 -6.07
CA THR A 103 25.88 -12.22 -5.35
C THR A 103 25.50 -13.12 -4.17
N GLU A 104 26.22 -14.23 -3.98
CA GLU A 104 26.00 -15.13 -2.85
C GLU A 104 27.06 -14.93 -1.76
N ARG A 105 26.62 -14.94 -0.50
CA ARG A 105 27.47 -14.92 0.69
C ARG A 105 27.18 -16.16 1.54
N THR A 106 28.23 -16.89 1.90
CA THR A 106 28.18 -18.06 2.79
C THR A 106 28.96 -17.79 4.08
N GLY A 107 28.87 -18.69 5.06
CA GLY A 107 29.65 -18.59 6.29
C GLY A 107 29.16 -17.49 7.23
N LEU A 108 27.84 -17.28 7.30
CA LEU A 108 27.23 -16.38 8.28
C LEU A 108 27.64 -16.78 9.70
N ARG A 109 27.95 -15.79 10.53
CA ARG A 109 28.43 -16.02 11.90
C ARG A 109 27.30 -16.59 12.75
N GLN A 110 27.49 -17.81 13.26
CA GLN A 110 26.62 -18.37 14.29
C GLN A 110 26.95 -17.73 15.65
N LEU A 111 25.91 -17.31 16.37
CA LEU A 111 25.99 -16.78 17.73
C LEU A 111 25.66 -17.89 18.73
N GLU A 112 26.10 -17.70 19.98
CA GLU A 112 25.73 -18.59 21.07
C GLU A 112 24.22 -18.54 21.30
N ASN A 113 23.58 -19.71 21.33
CA ASN A 113 22.17 -19.87 21.67
C ASN A 113 22.03 -21.07 22.63
N ASN A 114 21.54 -20.79 23.84
CA ASN A 114 21.34 -21.78 24.90
C ASN A 114 19.87 -22.18 25.08
N ARG A 115 19.01 -21.87 24.10
CA ARG A 115 17.60 -22.26 24.12
C ARG A 115 17.49 -23.78 23.99
N PRO A 116 16.77 -24.47 24.91
CA PRO A 116 16.60 -25.91 24.81
C PRO A 116 15.79 -26.26 23.55
N PRO A 117 16.01 -27.46 22.99
CA PRO A 117 15.23 -27.91 21.86
C PRO A 117 13.76 -28.16 22.23
N TYR A 118 12.88 -28.10 21.22
CA TYR A 118 11.44 -28.27 21.36
C TYR A 118 10.96 -29.57 20.72
N ASP A 119 10.12 -30.31 21.42
CA ASP A 119 9.53 -31.57 20.92
C ASP A 119 8.24 -31.29 20.14
N LEU A 120 8.26 -31.47 18.82
CA LEU A 120 7.09 -31.35 17.95
C LEU A 120 6.20 -32.62 17.92
N GLY A 121 6.61 -33.66 18.65
CA GLY A 121 5.98 -34.98 18.76
C GLY A 121 6.57 -36.01 17.78
N ASP A 122 6.93 -35.59 16.58
CA ASP A 122 7.57 -36.43 15.55
C ASP A 122 9.10 -36.30 15.55
N ARG A 123 9.61 -35.13 15.94
CA ARG A 123 11.03 -34.81 16.01
C ARG A 123 11.32 -33.74 17.05
N LEU A 124 12.54 -33.80 17.58
CA LEU A 124 13.12 -32.76 18.41
C LEU A 124 13.72 -31.67 17.51
N ILE A 125 13.38 -30.40 17.73
CA ILE A 125 13.85 -29.25 16.95
C ILE A 125 14.84 -28.42 17.77
N GLY A 126 16.00 -28.12 17.19
CA GLY A 126 16.97 -27.20 17.77
C GLY A 126 16.84 -25.80 17.15
N GLU A 127 17.20 -24.78 17.94
CA GLU A 127 17.32 -23.40 17.46
C GLU A 127 18.79 -22.98 17.44
N ALA A 128 19.22 -22.42 16.31
CA ALA A 128 20.49 -21.74 16.17
C ALA A 128 20.25 -20.26 15.89
N THR A 129 21.15 -19.39 16.39
CA THR A 129 21.11 -17.96 16.10
C THR A 129 22.25 -17.60 15.17
N PHE A 130 21.96 -16.83 14.12
CA PHE A 130 22.94 -16.32 13.18
C PHE A 130 22.88 -14.79 13.13
N GLU A 131 23.93 -14.20 12.58
CA GLU A 131 24.07 -12.75 12.44
C GLU A 131 24.17 -12.34 10.96
N LEU A 132 23.38 -11.33 10.60
CA LEU A 132 23.56 -10.57 9.36
C LEU A 132 24.76 -9.64 9.50
N PRO A 133 25.73 -9.67 8.55
CA PRO A 133 26.87 -8.78 8.56
C PRO A 133 26.45 -7.29 8.49
N PRO A 134 27.17 -6.38 9.17
CA PRO A 134 26.84 -4.95 9.15
C PRO A 134 27.14 -4.26 7.80
N ASP A 135 27.94 -4.90 6.93
CA ASP A 135 28.38 -4.39 5.63
C ASP A 135 27.46 -4.81 4.46
N LEU A 136 26.28 -5.37 4.76
CA LEU A 136 25.31 -5.69 3.72
C LEU A 136 24.82 -4.41 3.01
N PRO A 137 24.70 -4.45 1.66
CA PRO A 137 24.13 -3.34 0.93
C PRO A 137 22.66 -3.14 1.32
N LEU A 138 22.14 -1.94 1.09
CA LEU A 138 20.69 -1.72 1.17
C LEU A 138 19.99 -2.53 0.10
N GLY A 139 18.81 -3.06 0.40
CA GLY A 139 17.99 -3.73 -0.60
C GLY A 139 17.21 -4.93 -0.10
N TYR A 140 16.70 -5.67 -1.08
CA TYR A 140 15.88 -6.86 -0.92
C TYR A 140 16.70 -8.10 -1.32
N HIS A 141 17.08 -8.90 -0.33
CA HIS A 141 17.92 -10.09 -0.45
C HIS A 141 17.11 -11.35 -0.10
N ARG A 142 17.73 -12.52 -0.24
CA ARG A 142 17.12 -13.83 0.06
C ARG A 142 18.06 -14.66 0.91
N LEU A 143 17.59 -15.14 2.05
CA LEU A 143 18.28 -16.16 2.84
C LEU A 143 17.76 -17.53 2.44
N ARG A 144 18.68 -18.44 2.12
CA ARG A 144 18.41 -19.83 1.77
C ARG A 144 18.97 -20.74 2.85
N LEU A 145 18.14 -21.64 3.35
CA LEU A 145 18.52 -22.73 4.22
C LEU A 145 18.40 -24.04 3.45
N ARG A 146 19.50 -24.79 3.38
CA ARG A 146 19.49 -26.13 2.81
C ARG A 146 19.18 -27.16 3.89
N LEU A 147 18.10 -27.90 3.68
CA LEU A 147 17.68 -29.04 4.51
C LEU A 147 17.82 -30.34 3.70
N ALA A 148 17.69 -31.49 4.37
CA ALA A 148 17.73 -32.79 3.70
C ALA A 148 16.61 -32.88 2.65
N GLY A 149 16.98 -32.75 1.37
CA GLY A 149 16.10 -32.92 0.22
C GLY A 149 15.34 -31.67 -0.28
N HIS A 150 15.49 -30.51 0.37
CA HIS A 150 14.85 -29.26 -0.10
C HIS A 150 15.53 -28.00 0.41
N ILE A 151 15.19 -26.86 -0.18
CA ILE A 151 15.65 -25.53 0.23
C ILE A 151 14.45 -24.74 0.75
N VAL A 152 14.62 -24.09 1.90
CA VAL A 152 13.67 -23.13 2.46
C VAL A 152 14.26 -21.73 2.27
N GLU A 153 13.44 -20.76 1.87
CA GLU A 153 13.89 -19.40 1.63
C GLU A 153 13.04 -18.38 2.39
N THR A 154 13.65 -17.27 2.80
CA THR A 154 12.97 -16.11 3.40
C THR A 154 13.55 -14.80 2.85
N PRO A 155 12.73 -13.74 2.67
CA PRO A 155 13.25 -12.43 2.34
C PRO A 155 14.14 -11.86 3.47
N VAL A 156 15.21 -11.19 3.06
CA VAL A 156 16.07 -10.39 3.94
C VAL A 156 15.99 -8.94 3.47
N VAL A 157 15.59 -8.01 4.33
CA VAL A 157 15.49 -6.59 3.97
C VAL A 157 16.49 -5.80 4.78
N VAL A 158 17.39 -5.10 4.10
CA VAL A 158 18.38 -4.22 4.75
C VAL A 158 17.97 -2.77 4.54
N SER A 159 17.50 -2.13 5.61
CA SER A 159 17.06 -0.74 5.59
C SER A 159 18.17 0.23 6.00
N PRO A 160 18.16 1.49 5.53
CA PRO A 160 19.14 2.48 5.95
C PRO A 160 19.01 2.79 7.45
N ALA A 161 20.12 3.12 8.08
CA ALA A 161 20.11 3.48 9.49
C ALA A 161 19.41 4.83 9.76
N CYS A 162 19.39 5.74 8.79
CA CYS A 162 18.61 6.96 8.86
C CYS A 162 18.09 7.33 7.46
N VAL A 163 16.94 8.00 7.41
CA VAL A 163 16.45 8.62 6.17
C VAL A 163 16.93 10.08 6.19
N GLY A 164 17.87 10.40 5.31
CA GLY A 164 18.37 11.76 5.12
C GLY A 164 17.48 12.59 4.20
N LEU A 165 17.74 13.89 4.15
CA LEU A 165 17.17 14.77 3.12
C LEU A 165 17.93 14.61 1.79
N PRO A 166 17.31 14.86 0.63
CA PRO A 166 18.00 14.83 -0.65
C PRO A 166 19.26 15.69 -0.67
N ALA A 167 20.35 15.16 -1.23
CA ALA A 167 21.65 15.85 -1.26
C ALA A 167 21.58 17.26 -1.90
N ARG A 168 20.64 17.49 -2.82
CA ARG A 168 20.40 18.79 -3.47
C ARG A 168 20.00 19.89 -2.49
N LEU A 169 19.33 19.54 -1.38
CA LEU A 169 18.97 20.49 -0.34
C LEU A 169 20.21 20.94 0.45
N GLY A 170 21.11 20.00 0.74
CA GLY A 170 22.30 20.25 1.58
C GLY A 170 21.91 20.73 2.98
N ALA A 171 22.65 21.70 3.51
CA ALA A 171 22.37 22.31 4.83
C ALA A 171 21.37 23.49 4.78
N ARG A 172 20.70 23.71 3.64
CA ARG A 172 19.81 24.87 3.45
C ARG A 172 18.42 24.60 4.01
N ARG A 173 17.79 25.65 4.54
CA ARG A 173 16.35 25.64 4.83
C ARG A 173 15.57 25.82 3.53
N ALA A 174 14.48 25.09 3.39
CA ALA A 174 13.52 25.25 2.31
C ALA A 174 12.14 25.58 2.86
N TRP A 175 11.35 26.32 2.09
CA TRP A 175 9.92 26.52 2.31
C TRP A 175 9.18 26.02 1.06
N GLY A 176 7.88 25.78 1.18
CA GLY A 176 7.06 25.29 0.07
C GLY A 176 5.58 25.61 0.27
N LEU A 177 4.79 25.36 -0.78
CA LEU A 177 3.33 25.50 -0.72
C LEU A 177 2.71 24.17 -0.30
N ALA A 178 1.70 24.21 0.57
CA ALA A 178 0.84 23.07 0.85
C ALA A 178 -0.50 23.28 0.15
N VAL A 179 -0.88 22.39 -0.76
CA VAL A 179 -2.04 22.56 -1.62
C VAL A 179 -2.95 21.35 -1.58
N GLN A 180 -4.25 21.62 -1.52
CA GLN A 180 -5.29 20.65 -1.83
C GLN A 180 -5.48 20.69 -3.35
N LEU A 181 -4.75 19.86 -4.10
CA LEU A 181 -4.62 19.96 -5.55
C LEU A 181 -5.99 20.01 -6.25
N TYR A 182 -6.95 19.22 -5.77
CA TYR A 182 -8.30 19.19 -6.32
C TYR A 182 -9.01 20.57 -6.32
N SER A 183 -8.63 21.50 -5.44
CA SER A 183 -9.23 22.84 -5.34
C SER A 183 -8.51 23.91 -6.16
N VAL A 184 -7.30 23.65 -6.68
CA VAL A 184 -6.50 24.62 -7.44
C VAL A 184 -6.74 24.44 -8.93
N ARG A 185 -7.49 25.36 -9.54
CA ARG A 185 -7.90 25.28 -10.95
C ARG A 185 -7.21 26.34 -11.80
N SER A 186 -6.86 25.98 -13.03
CA SER A 186 -6.59 26.89 -14.13
C SER A 186 -7.78 27.00 -15.09
N GLN A 187 -7.68 27.89 -16.08
CA GLN A 187 -8.67 27.99 -17.16
C GLN A 187 -8.76 26.71 -18.01
N ASN A 188 -7.72 25.87 -17.95
CA ASN A 188 -7.61 24.63 -18.71
C ASN A 188 -8.01 23.40 -17.89
N SER A 189 -8.22 23.50 -16.57
CA SER A 189 -8.77 22.43 -15.72
C SER A 189 -10.08 21.88 -16.27
N TRP A 190 -10.48 20.69 -15.85
CA TRP A 190 -11.83 20.16 -16.14
C TRP A 190 -12.63 20.11 -14.84
N GLY A 191 -13.04 21.27 -14.33
CA GLY A 191 -13.83 21.41 -13.10
C GLY A 191 -13.07 21.21 -11.77
N THR A 192 -11.91 20.57 -11.80
CA THR A 192 -11.02 20.33 -10.63
C THR A 192 -9.56 20.41 -11.05
N GLY A 193 -8.67 20.72 -10.11
CA GLY A 193 -7.23 20.78 -10.35
C GLY A 193 -6.63 19.43 -10.74
N ASP A 194 -5.58 19.46 -11.54
CA ASP A 194 -4.90 18.27 -12.07
C ASP A 194 -3.38 18.42 -12.16
N LEU A 195 -2.70 17.39 -12.67
CA LEU A 195 -1.23 17.33 -12.65
C LEU A 195 -0.55 18.41 -13.50
N THR A 196 -1.23 18.96 -14.51
CA THR A 196 -0.72 20.15 -15.21
C THR A 196 -0.83 21.39 -14.33
N ASP A 197 -1.94 21.55 -13.60
CA ASP A 197 -2.10 22.66 -12.65
C ASP A 197 -1.06 22.58 -11.52
N LEU A 198 -0.75 21.36 -11.03
CA LEU A 198 0.35 21.11 -10.09
C LEU A 198 1.70 21.52 -10.69
N THR A 199 1.96 21.12 -11.92
CA THR A 199 3.23 21.42 -12.62
C THR A 199 3.40 22.93 -12.76
N ASP A 200 2.39 23.63 -13.24
CA ASP A 200 2.42 25.08 -13.43
C ASP A 200 2.64 25.81 -12.09
N LEU A 201 1.96 25.37 -11.03
CA LEU A 201 2.12 25.95 -9.69
C LEU A 201 3.51 25.70 -9.09
N ALA A 202 4.07 24.51 -9.30
CA ALA A 202 5.42 24.17 -8.87
C ALA A 202 6.45 25.03 -9.60
N VAL A 203 6.37 25.12 -10.93
CA VAL A 203 7.29 25.94 -11.73
C VAL A 203 7.21 27.41 -11.34
N TRP A 204 5.99 27.96 -11.23
CA TRP A 204 5.78 29.36 -10.85
C TRP A 204 6.35 29.66 -9.45
N SER A 205 6.01 28.83 -8.44
CA SER A 205 6.46 29.08 -7.06
C SER A 205 7.97 28.90 -6.88
N ALA A 206 8.58 27.97 -7.62
CA ALA A 206 10.03 27.80 -7.61
C ALA A 206 10.74 28.97 -8.29
N ALA A 207 10.31 29.35 -9.50
CA ALA A 207 10.99 30.36 -10.32
C ALA A 207 10.83 31.78 -9.76
N GLU A 208 9.61 32.16 -9.33
CA GLU A 208 9.31 33.52 -8.89
C GLU A 208 9.58 33.76 -7.40
N HIS A 209 9.54 32.70 -6.60
CA HIS A 209 9.56 32.83 -5.13
C HIS A 209 10.62 31.94 -4.44
N GLY A 210 11.31 31.08 -5.18
CA GLY A 210 12.34 30.20 -4.62
C GLY A 210 11.77 29.12 -3.70
N ALA A 211 10.52 28.69 -3.92
CA ALA A 211 9.96 27.54 -3.22
C ALA A 211 10.80 26.29 -3.49
N GLY A 212 11.11 25.53 -2.44
CA GLY A 212 11.91 24.31 -2.51
C GLY A 212 11.08 23.03 -2.67
N PHE A 213 9.77 23.11 -2.44
CA PHE A 213 8.83 21.99 -2.58
C PHE A 213 7.38 22.46 -2.74
N ILE A 214 6.53 21.53 -3.17
CA ILE A 214 5.07 21.63 -3.10
C ILE A 214 4.50 20.36 -2.46
N LEU A 215 3.80 20.50 -1.35
CA LEU A 215 3.07 19.41 -0.67
C LEU A 215 1.67 19.31 -1.24
N VAL A 216 1.26 18.12 -1.64
CA VAL A 216 -0.08 17.83 -2.16
C VAL A 216 -0.83 16.88 -1.24
N ASN A 217 -2.17 16.97 -1.26
CA ASN A 217 -3.04 15.94 -0.67
C ASN A 217 -2.76 14.55 -1.28
N PRO A 218 -3.21 13.46 -0.63
CA PRO A 218 -3.06 12.13 -1.21
C PRO A 218 -3.72 12.05 -2.59
N LEU A 219 -2.98 11.57 -3.59
CA LEU A 219 -3.44 11.45 -4.98
C LEU A 219 -3.95 10.04 -5.32
N HIS A 220 -4.20 9.25 -4.28
CA HIS A 220 -4.63 7.86 -4.30
C HIS A 220 -5.92 7.64 -5.07
N ALA A 221 -6.05 6.48 -5.70
CA ALA A 221 -7.20 6.11 -6.50
C ALA A 221 -8.50 6.16 -5.68
N ALA A 222 -9.55 6.68 -6.30
CA ALA A 222 -10.92 6.52 -5.83
C ALA A 222 -11.66 5.49 -6.71
N ALA A 223 -12.85 5.06 -6.30
CA ALA A 223 -13.67 4.20 -7.12
C ALA A 223 -13.97 4.85 -8.49
N PRO A 224 -13.98 4.08 -9.60
CA PRO A 224 -14.21 4.62 -10.95
C PRO A 224 -15.69 4.96 -11.22
N VAL A 225 -16.56 4.77 -10.23
CA VAL A 225 -18.02 4.95 -10.30
C VAL A 225 -18.48 6.08 -9.38
N ALA A 226 -19.65 6.65 -9.69
CA ALA A 226 -20.26 7.69 -8.87
C ALA A 226 -21.04 7.08 -7.68
N PRO A 227 -21.10 7.78 -6.53
CA PRO A 227 -20.37 9.01 -6.23
C PRO A 227 -18.88 8.74 -5.95
N MET A 228 -18.01 9.57 -6.49
CA MET A 228 -16.57 9.50 -6.21
C MET A 228 -16.28 10.05 -4.80
N GLU A 229 -15.59 9.25 -3.98
CA GLU A 229 -15.22 9.61 -2.61
C GLU A 229 -14.50 10.98 -2.56
N PRO A 230 -15.07 11.98 -1.86
CA PRO A 230 -14.46 13.31 -1.77
C PRO A 230 -13.21 13.36 -0.90
N SER A 231 -13.06 12.46 0.09
CA SER A 231 -11.93 12.41 1.00
C SER A 231 -10.72 11.69 0.38
N PRO A 232 -9.57 12.36 0.21
CA PRO A 232 -8.35 11.69 -0.26
C PRO A 232 -7.77 10.70 0.79
N TYR A 233 -8.31 10.67 2.01
CA TYR A 233 -7.87 9.82 3.11
C TYR A 233 -8.67 8.51 3.25
N LEU A 234 -9.66 8.28 2.39
CA LEU A 234 -10.37 6.99 2.27
C LEU A 234 -10.31 6.48 0.81
N PRO A 235 -9.12 6.23 0.26
CA PRO A 235 -8.98 5.80 -1.13
C PRO A 235 -9.34 4.32 -1.33
N THR A 236 -9.61 3.93 -2.57
CA THR A 236 -9.79 2.52 -2.94
C THR A 236 -8.44 1.77 -3.00
N SER A 237 -7.36 2.49 -3.28
CA SER A 237 -5.99 1.95 -3.26
C SER A 237 -4.99 3.03 -2.87
N ARG A 238 -4.00 2.69 -2.04
CA ARG A 238 -2.87 3.59 -1.72
C ARG A 238 -1.69 3.45 -2.66
N ARG A 239 -1.74 2.48 -3.58
CA ARG A 239 -0.68 2.22 -4.56
C ARG A 239 -0.95 2.93 -5.89
N PHE A 240 -2.21 2.96 -6.32
CA PHE A 240 -2.62 3.51 -7.62
C PHE A 240 -3.17 4.93 -7.47
N GLY A 241 -3.09 5.74 -8.53
CA GLY A 241 -3.49 7.15 -8.52
C GLY A 241 -4.91 7.38 -9.02
N ASN A 242 -5.54 8.49 -8.61
CA ASN A 242 -6.87 8.89 -9.09
C ASN A 242 -6.81 9.50 -10.50
N PRO A 243 -7.45 8.87 -11.52
CA PRO A 243 -7.48 9.40 -12.88
C PRO A 243 -8.17 10.76 -13.01
N LEU A 244 -8.89 11.22 -11.97
CA LEU A 244 -9.40 12.58 -11.88
C LEU A 244 -8.29 13.63 -12.04
N TYR A 245 -7.06 13.33 -11.65
CA TYR A 245 -5.92 14.26 -11.77
C TYR A 245 -5.23 14.26 -13.14
N LEU A 246 -5.73 13.53 -14.14
CA LEU A 246 -5.18 13.60 -15.49
C LEU A 246 -5.58 14.90 -16.20
N ARG A 247 -4.60 15.55 -16.85
CA ARG A 247 -4.88 16.49 -17.94
C ARG A 247 -5.00 15.70 -19.24
N VAL A 248 -6.20 15.61 -19.80
CA VAL A 248 -6.45 14.86 -21.05
C VAL A 248 -5.56 15.38 -22.20
N GLU A 249 -5.42 16.70 -22.29
CA GLU A 249 -4.64 17.34 -23.35
C GLU A 249 -3.12 17.15 -23.24
N ALA A 250 -2.62 16.70 -22.08
CA ALA A 250 -1.20 16.44 -21.85
C ALA A 250 -0.79 15.00 -22.25
N ILE A 251 -1.76 14.15 -22.60
CA ILE A 251 -1.47 12.80 -23.11
C ILE A 251 -1.03 12.91 -24.57
N THR A 252 0.12 12.32 -24.93
CA THR A 252 0.71 12.41 -26.27
C THR A 252 -0.29 12.07 -27.38
N GLU A 253 -1.07 11.00 -27.18
CA GLU A 253 -2.05 10.51 -28.14
C GLU A 253 -3.23 11.49 -28.37
N PHE A 254 -3.46 12.46 -27.48
CA PHE A 254 -4.48 13.49 -27.64
C PHE A 254 -4.30 14.30 -28.94
N ALA A 255 -3.06 14.47 -29.41
CA ALA A 255 -2.76 15.20 -30.63
C ALA A 255 -3.42 14.58 -31.88
N ALA A 256 -3.61 13.27 -31.90
CA ALA A 256 -4.17 12.51 -33.01
C ALA A 256 -5.68 12.20 -32.87
N VAL A 257 -6.31 12.60 -31.76
CA VAL A 257 -7.76 12.44 -31.57
C VAL A 257 -8.54 13.21 -32.65
N ARG A 258 -9.53 12.56 -33.26
CA ARG A 258 -10.45 13.23 -34.19
C ARG A 258 -11.45 14.10 -33.42
N HIS A 259 -11.88 15.20 -34.02
CA HIS A 259 -12.89 16.11 -33.43
C HIS A 259 -12.53 16.71 -32.05
N ARG A 260 -11.25 17.02 -31.78
CA ARG A 260 -10.78 17.65 -30.51
C ARG A 260 -11.59 18.86 -30.05
N GLY A 261 -12.20 19.60 -30.98
CA GLY A 261 -13.10 20.71 -30.67
C GLY A 261 -14.29 20.31 -29.77
N ARG A 262 -14.83 19.09 -29.92
CA ARG A 262 -15.90 18.58 -29.04
C ARG A 262 -15.40 18.33 -27.62
N LEU A 263 -14.19 17.77 -27.47
CA LEU A 263 -13.58 17.55 -26.16
C LEU A 263 -13.26 18.88 -25.45
N ARG A 264 -12.74 19.86 -26.19
CA ARG A 264 -12.53 21.23 -25.68
C ARG A 264 -13.85 21.88 -25.26
N ALA A 265 -14.93 21.70 -26.02
CA ALA A 265 -16.25 22.21 -25.65
C ALA A 265 -16.79 21.53 -24.38
N ALA A 266 -16.59 20.22 -24.21
CA ALA A 266 -16.95 19.49 -22.99
C ALA A 266 -16.20 20.03 -21.76
N ARG A 267 -14.90 20.27 -21.89
CA ARG A 267 -14.09 20.95 -20.86
C ARG A 267 -14.64 22.32 -20.50
N THR A 268 -14.95 23.15 -21.50
CA THR A 268 -15.55 24.47 -21.25
C THR A 268 -16.90 24.36 -20.54
N ALA A 269 -17.72 23.35 -20.88
CA ALA A 269 -19.00 23.12 -20.23
C ALA A 269 -18.84 22.72 -18.75
N VAL A 270 -17.92 21.80 -18.43
CA VAL A 270 -17.67 21.40 -17.03
C VAL A 270 -17.07 22.54 -16.20
N ASN A 271 -16.18 23.37 -16.79
CA ASN A 271 -15.69 24.57 -16.09
C ASN A 271 -16.81 25.58 -15.82
N LYS A 272 -17.67 25.88 -16.80
CA LYS A 272 -18.82 26.78 -16.59
C LYS A 272 -19.77 26.27 -15.50
N ARG A 273 -19.93 24.96 -15.38
CA ARG A 273 -20.69 24.34 -14.28
C ARG A 273 -19.96 24.56 -12.96
N ALA A 274 -18.69 24.19 -12.87
CA ALA A 274 -17.89 24.33 -11.66
C ALA A 274 -17.82 25.79 -11.17
N ASP A 275 -17.72 26.77 -12.06
CA ASP A 275 -17.69 28.21 -11.69
C ASP A 275 -19.00 28.72 -11.08
N ARG A 276 -20.11 27.99 -11.27
CA ARG A 276 -21.43 28.32 -10.70
C ARG A 276 -21.71 27.58 -9.39
N HIS A 277 -20.89 26.61 -9.00
CA HIS A 277 -21.08 25.83 -7.79
C HIS A 277 -20.08 26.24 -6.71
N PRO A 278 -20.53 26.37 -5.44
CA PRO A 278 -19.65 26.69 -4.32
C PRO A 278 -18.74 25.52 -3.91
N THR A 279 -19.03 24.31 -4.39
CA THR A 279 -18.31 23.07 -4.09
C THR A 279 -17.83 22.38 -5.36
N ILE A 280 -16.83 21.50 -5.22
CA ILE A 280 -16.24 20.76 -6.34
C ILE A 280 -17.13 19.56 -6.70
N ASP A 281 -17.61 19.55 -7.94
CA ASP A 281 -18.40 18.44 -8.51
C ASP A 281 -17.46 17.42 -9.20
N ARG A 282 -16.97 16.46 -8.41
CA ARG A 282 -16.02 15.44 -8.87
C ARG A 282 -16.64 14.49 -9.89
N ASP A 283 -17.91 14.13 -9.72
CA ASP A 283 -18.60 13.20 -10.62
C ASP A 283 -18.78 13.82 -12.01
N ALA A 284 -19.19 15.09 -12.09
CA ALA A 284 -19.31 15.77 -13.39
C ALA A 284 -17.93 15.95 -14.06
N ALA A 285 -16.89 16.28 -13.29
CA ALA A 285 -15.52 16.37 -13.79
C ALA A 285 -15.02 15.01 -14.31
N TRP A 286 -15.19 13.95 -13.53
CA TRP A 286 -14.78 12.59 -13.90
C TRP A 286 -15.55 12.09 -15.12
N GLN A 287 -16.87 12.23 -15.16
CA GLN A 287 -17.69 11.81 -16.30
C GLN A 287 -17.21 12.46 -17.61
N ALA A 288 -16.94 13.76 -17.59
CA ALA A 288 -16.43 14.48 -18.75
C ALA A 288 -15.00 14.03 -19.13
N LYS A 289 -14.08 13.93 -18.15
CA LYS A 289 -12.70 13.47 -18.38
C LYS A 289 -12.67 12.04 -18.91
N ARG A 290 -13.39 11.11 -18.29
CA ARG A 290 -13.48 9.70 -18.69
C ARG A 290 -13.89 9.55 -20.14
N SER A 291 -14.97 10.21 -20.55
CA SER A 291 -15.41 10.17 -21.96
C SER A 291 -14.31 10.65 -22.91
N ALA A 292 -13.59 11.72 -22.56
CA ALA A 292 -12.47 12.20 -23.37
C ALA A 292 -11.27 11.24 -23.36
N LEU A 293 -10.96 10.61 -22.23
CA LEU A 293 -9.91 9.61 -22.06
C LEU A 293 -10.19 8.35 -22.88
N GLU A 294 -11.44 7.89 -22.97
CA GLU A 294 -11.85 6.79 -23.84
C GLU A 294 -11.60 7.10 -25.33
N HIS A 295 -11.76 8.37 -25.74
CA HIS A 295 -11.39 8.79 -27.09
C HIS A 295 -9.87 8.79 -27.33
N VAL A 296 -9.08 9.15 -26.32
CA VAL A 296 -7.61 9.13 -26.40
C VAL A 296 -7.09 7.70 -26.40
N TYR A 297 -7.64 6.81 -25.57
CA TYR A 297 -7.26 5.40 -25.47
C TYR A 297 -7.37 4.64 -26.80
N ARG A 298 -8.37 5.00 -27.63
CA ARG A 298 -8.60 4.40 -28.96
C ARG A 298 -7.61 4.86 -30.03
N VAL A 299 -6.80 5.88 -29.75
CA VAL A 299 -5.75 6.33 -30.68
C VAL A 299 -4.61 5.32 -30.64
N GLU A 300 -4.19 4.87 -31.81
CA GLU A 300 -3.03 4.00 -31.94
C GLU A 300 -1.78 4.69 -31.39
N ARG A 301 -1.12 4.03 -30.43
CA ARG A 301 0.14 4.49 -29.86
C ARG A 301 1.27 4.27 -30.86
N SER A 302 2.27 5.14 -30.84
CA SER A 302 3.50 4.87 -31.60
C SER A 302 4.20 3.62 -31.06
N ALA A 303 5.05 2.98 -31.86
CA ALA A 303 5.78 1.77 -31.44
C ALA A 303 6.57 1.98 -30.13
N GLY A 304 7.20 3.13 -29.96
CA GLY A 304 7.93 3.46 -28.72
C GLY A 304 7.02 3.62 -27.50
N ARG A 305 5.83 4.22 -27.69
CA ARG A 305 4.81 4.36 -26.64
C ARG A 305 4.23 3.01 -26.24
N GLU A 306 4.00 2.12 -27.20
CA GLU A 306 3.52 0.75 -26.92
C GLU A 306 4.56 -0.07 -26.13
N LEU A 307 5.84 0.05 -26.47
CA LEU A 307 6.92 -0.59 -25.71
C LEU A 307 7.01 -0.03 -24.28
N ALA A 308 6.87 1.29 -24.11
CA ALA A 308 6.89 1.92 -22.79
C ALA A 308 5.69 1.46 -21.94
N TYR A 309 4.49 1.37 -22.52
CA TYR A 309 3.31 0.85 -21.83
C TYR A 309 3.47 -0.62 -21.44
N THR A 310 4.01 -1.45 -22.34
CA THR A 310 4.31 -2.86 -22.06
C THR A 310 5.31 -2.98 -20.90
N ALA A 311 6.36 -2.17 -20.89
CA ALA A 311 7.34 -2.14 -19.81
C ALA A 311 6.73 -1.67 -18.48
N TYR A 312 5.84 -0.69 -18.50
CA TYR A 312 5.09 -0.26 -17.31
C TYR A 312 4.25 -1.40 -16.74
N ARG A 313 3.49 -2.12 -17.58
CA ARG A 313 2.69 -3.27 -17.15
C ARG A 313 3.54 -4.36 -16.52
N ALA A 314 4.68 -4.69 -17.13
CA ALA A 314 5.63 -5.67 -16.59
C ALA A 314 6.20 -5.24 -15.24
N ARG A 315 6.56 -3.95 -15.09
CA ARG A 315 7.10 -3.38 -13.85
C ARG A 315 6.08 -3.40 -12.70
N GLN A 316 4.81 -3.10 -12.99
CA GLN A 316 3.77 -3.07 -11.96
C GLN A 316 3.23 -4.46 -11.61
N GLY A 317 3.27 -5.38 -12.57
CA GLY A 317 2.94 -6.79 -12.37
C GLY A 317 1.51 -7.03 -11.88
N ARG A 318 1.35 -8.06 -11.04
CA ARG A 318 0.06 -8.58 -10.57
C ARG A 318 -0.82 -7.52 -9.89
N SER A 319 -0.25 -6.60 -9.13
CA SER A 319 -1.08 -5.61 -8.43
C SER A 319 -1.78 -4.63 -9.37
N LEU A 320 -1.17 -4.28 -10.52
CA LEU A 320 -1.85 -3.46 -11.53
C LEU A 320 -2.96 -4.24 -12.22
N GLU A 321 -2.73 -5.53 -12.46
CA GLU A 321 -3.72 -6.45 -13.01
C GLU A 321 -4.96 -6.52 -12.11
N GLU A 322 -4.77 -6.82 -10.83
CA GLU A 322 -5.85 -6.93 -9.84
C GLU A 322 -6.60 -5.60 -9.67
N PHE A 323 -5.89 -4.47 -9.58
CA PHE A 323 -6.52 -3.17 -9.51
C PHE A 323 -7.38 -2.86 -10.74
N ALA A 324 -6.87 -3.13 -11.93
CA ALA A 324 -7.60 -2.87 -13.18
C ALA A 324 -8.82 -3.78 -13.34
N ILE A 325 -8.72 -5.05 -12.93
CA ILE A 325 -9.85 -5.99 -12.90
C ILE A 325 -10.90 -5.51 -11.90
N TRP A 326 -10.48 -5.10 -10.69
CA TRP A 326 -11.38 -4.54 -9.70
C TRP A 326 -12.12 -3.31 -10.24
N CYS A 327 -11.43 -2.39 -10.93
CA CYS A 327 -12.08 -1.23 -11.51
C CYS A 327 -13.15 -1.61 -12.54
N ALA A 328 -12.87 -2.58 -13.42
CA ALA A 328 -13.82 -3.07 -14.41
C ALA A 328 -15.02 -3.80 -13.76
N LEU A 329 -14.79 -4.54 -12.67
CA LEU A 329 -15.86 -5.17 -11.88
C LEU A 329 -16.71 -4.14 -11.16
N ALA A 330 -16.08 -3.13 -10.55
CA ALA A 330 -16.75 -2.05 -9.81
C ALA A 330 -17.69 -1.23 -10.70
N GLU A 331 -17.33 -1.02 -11.97
CA GLU A 331 -18.21 -0.37 -12.95
C GLU A 331 -19.51 -1.13 -13.23
N ARG A 332 -19.49 -2.46 -13.04
CA ARG A 332 -20.65 -3.33 -13.28
C ARG A 332 -21.44 -3.62 -12.02
N HIS A 333 -20.77 -3.75 -10.88
CA HIS A 333 -21.35 -4.26 -9.63
C HIS A 333 -21.39 -3.22 -8.49
N GLY A 334 -20.84 -2.02 -8.71
CA GLY A 334 -20.69 -0.99 -7.69
C GLY A 334 -19.34 -1.06 -6.99
N ALA A 335 -18.98 0.01 -6.26
CA ALA A 335 -17.66 0.15 -5.66
C ALA A 335 -17.36 -0.86 -4.54
N ASP A 336 -18.37 -1.39 -3.83
CA ASP A 336 -18.13 -2.29 -2.70
C ASP A 336 -18.09 -3.76 -3.13
N TRP A 337 -16.89 -4.34 -3.13
CA TRP A 337 -16.69 -5.74 -3.54
C TRP A 337 -17.47 -6.75 -2.70
N ARG A 338 -17.80 -6.41 -1.45
CA ARG A 338 -18.52 -7.31 -0.53
C ARG A 338 -19.97 -7.53 -0.97
N ALA A 339 -20.50 -6.65 -1.81
CA ALA A 339 -21.83 -6.74 -2.39
C ALA A 339 -21.86 -7.48 -3.74
N TRP A 340 -20.70 -7.87 -4.29
CA TRP A 340 -20.61 -8.58 -5.56
C TRP A 340 -21.04 -10.05 -5.42
N PRO A 341 -21.34 -10.75 -6.52
CA PRO A 341 -21.48 -12.21 -6.51
C PRO A 341 -20.28 -12.89 -5.84
N ARG A 342 -20.53 -13.93 -5.04
CA ARG A 342 -19.52 -14.59 -4.19
C ARG A 342 -18.30 -15.05 -4.99
N GLU A 343 -18.52 -15.48 -6.22
CA GLU A 343 -17.50 -15.97 -7.14
C GLU A 343 -16.53 -14.86 -7.57
N LEU A 344 -16.90 -13.59 -7.44
CA LEU A 344 -16.07 -12.42 -7.78
C LEU A 344 -15.44 -11.73 -6.56
N GLN A 345 -15.78 -12.19 -5.35
CA GLN A 345 -15.35 -11.53 -4.11
C GLN A 345 -13.89 -11.76 -3.75
N HIS A 346 -13.22 -12.75 -4.35
CA HIS A 346 -11.81 -13.04 -4.08
C HIS A 346 -11.01 -13.04 -5.40
N PRO A 347 -9.88 -12.32 -5.49
CA PRO A 347 -9.10 -12.20 -6.74
C PRO A 347 -8.58 -13.53 -7.29
N ALA A 348 -8.34 -14.51 -6.42
CA ALA A 348 -7.88 -15.85 -6.82
C ALA A 348 -8.99 -16.77 -7.40
N ASN A 349 -10.26 -16.35 -7.39
CA ASN A 349 -11.33 -17.16 -7.94
C ASN A 349 -11.23 -17.25 -9.48
N PRO A 350 -11.50 -18.41 -10.08
CA PRO A 350 -11.39 -18.59 -11.53
C PRO A 350 -12.35 -17.69 -12.33
N GLU A 351 -13.50 -17.32 -11.77
CA GLU A 351 -14.48 -16.43 -12.40
C GLU A 351 -13.94 -15.01 -12.59
N VAL A 352 -13.02 -14.56 -11.75
CA VAL A 352 -12.34 -13.26 -11.89
C VAL A 352 -11.42 -13.27 -13.10
N ALA A 353 -10.65 -14.34 -13.29
CA ALA A 353 -9.81 -14.53 -14.47
C ALA A 353 -10.68 -14.63 -15.74
N ALA A 354 -11.76 -15.42 -15.70
CA ALA A 354 -12.70 -15.53 -16.81
C ALA A 354 -13.37 -14.18 -17.16
N PHE A 355 -13.68 -13.35 -16.16
CA PHE A 355 -14.19 -12.00 -16.38
C PHE A 355 -13.16 -11.12 -17.11
N ALA A 356 -11.90 -11.16 -16.69
CA ALA A 356 -10.82 -10.38 -17.31
C ALA A 356 -10.58 -10.80 -18.77
N GLU A 357 -10.60 -12.11 -19.06
CA GLU A 357 -10.50 -12.66 -20.42
C GLU A 357 -11.68 -12.24 -21.31
N ALA A 358 -12.89 -12.15 -20.74
CA ALA A 358 -14.07 -11.73 -21.46
C ALA A 358 -14.15 -10.19 -21.69
N HIS A 359 -13.43 -9.39 -20.91
CA HIS A 359 -13.48 -7.91 -20.97
C HIS A 359 -12.08 -7.26 -21.07
N PRO A 360 -11.22 -7.67 -22.02
CA PRO A 360 -9.82 -7.26 -22.05
C PRO A 360 -9.65 -5.75 -22.20
N ASP A 361 -10.48 -5.09 -23.03
CA ASP A 361 -10.40 -3.65 -23.26
C ASP A 361 -10.81 -2.83 -22.02
N ALA A 362 -11.78 -3.31 -21.25
CA ALA A 362 -12.25 -2.62 -20.04
C ALA A 362 -11.17 -2.67 -18.95
N VAL A 363 -10.53 -3.83 -18.77
CA VAL A 363 -9.41 -3.98 -17.84
C VAL A 363 -8.21 -3.16 -18.35
N ASP A 364 -7.86 -3.26 -19.63
CA ASP A 364 -6.69 -2.56 -20.16
C ASP A 364 -6.83 -1.04 -20.15
N PHE A 365 -8.05 -0.51 -20.30
CA PHE A 365 -8.30 0.92 -20.12
C PHE A 365 -7.86 1.42 -18.73
N HIS A 366 -8.18 0.68 -17.66
CA HIS A 366 -7.75 1.05 -16.30
C HIS A 366 -6.25 0.90 -16.09
N ARG A 367 -5.61 -0.11 -16.70
CA ARG A 367 -4.13 -0.21 -16.72
C ARG A 367 -3.50 0.99 -17.42
N TRP A 368 -4.05 1.39 -18.57
CA TRP A 368 -3.59 2.52 -19.35
C TRP A 368 -3.75 3.84 -18.58
N LEU A 369 -4.85 4.04 -17.86
CA LEU A 369 -5.04 5.23 -17.01
C LEU A 369 -3.92 5.39 -15.98
N GLN A 370 -3.50 4.29 -15.32
CA GLN A 370 -2.40 4.31 -14.35
C GLN A 370 -1.05 4.60 -15.01
N TRP A 371 -0.83 4.11 -16.24
CA TRP A 371 0.37 4.43 -17.01
C TRP A 371 0.45 5.91 -17.39
N VAL A 372 -0.62 6.51 -17.92
CA VAL A 372 -0.60 7.94 -18.27
C VAL A 372 -0.57 8.85 -17.03
N LEU A 373 -1.03 8.37 -15.87
CA LEU A 373 -0.83 9.04 -14.58
C LEU A 373 0.64 9.02 -14.16
N ASP A 374 1.32 7.86 -14.25
CA ASP A 374 2.76 7.70 -13.98
C ASP A 374 3.60 8.67 -14.84
N ASP A 375 3.27 8.79 -16.14
CA ASP A 375 3.91 9.74 -17.05
C ASP A 375 3.73 11.20 -16.61
N GLN A 376 2.49 11.60 -16.24
CA GLN A 376 2.22 12.98 -15.83
C GLN A 376 2.82 13.32 -14.45
N LEU A 377 2.82 12.39 -13.51
CA LEU A 377 3.48 12.54 -12.20
C LEU A 377 5.01 12.69 -12.37
N THR A 378 5.61 11.84 -13.20
CA THR A 378 7.03 11.92 -13.54
C THR A 378 7.38 13.27 -14.17
N SER A 379 6.53 13.74 -15.09
CA SER A 379 6.70 15.04 -15.74
C SER A 379 6.58 16.21 -14.75
N ALA A 380 5.63 16.15 -13.82
CA ALA A 380 5.44 17.17 -12.79
C ALA A 380 6.66 17.27 -11.86
N GLN A 381 7.19 16.14 -11.38
CA GLN A 381 8.41 16.12 -10.57
C GLN A 381 9.61 16.67 -11.33
N ALA A 382 9.82 16.21 -12.57
CA ALA A 382 10.94 16.67 -13.38
C ALA A 382 10.88 18.18 -13.63
N ALA A 383 9.71 18.73 -13.92
CA ALA A 383 9.51 20.17 -14.11
C ALA A 383 9.75 20.97 -12.82
N ALA A 384 9.28 20.47 -11.66
CA ALA A 384 9.53 21.09 -10.36
C ALA A 384 11.03 21.16 -10.03
N GLU A 385 11.76 20.07 -10.24
CA GLU A 385 13.21 20.02 -10.04
C GLU A 385 13.97 20.94 -11.01
N GLN A 386 13.59 20.95 -12.29
CA GLN A 386 14.18 21.83 -13.31
C GLN A 386 13.95 23.31 -13.02
N ALA A 387 12.80 23.66 -12.42
CA ALA A 387 12.50 25.02 -11.98
C ALA A 387 13.25 25.43 -10.70
N GLY A 388 14.02 24.51 -10.08
CA GLY A 388 14.91 24.81 -8.96
C GLY A 388 14.44 24.27 -7.60
N MET A 389 13.35 23.50 -7.54
CA MET A 389 12.94 22.86 -6.28
C MET A 389 13.97 21.81 -5.83
N ALA A 390 14.48 21.95 -4.61
CA ALA A 390 15.46 21.01 -4.06
C ALA A 390 14.83 19.65 -3.67
N LEU A 391 13.53 19.65 -3.34
CA LEU A 391 12.75 18.43 -3.02
C LEU A 391 11.76 18.09 -4.13
N GLY A 392 11.09 19.09 -4.71
CA GLY A 392 10.05 18.90 -5.73
C GLY A 392 8.67 18.65 -5.12
N VAL A 393 7.92 17.72 -5.67
CA VAL A 393 6.59 17.33 -5.18
C VAL A 393 6.75 16.44 -3.94
N MET A 394 6.11 16.84 -2.84
CA MET A 394 5.97 16.06 -1.62
C MET A 394 4.57 15.47 -1.58
N SER A 395 4.48 14.14 -1.62
CA SER A 395 3.21 13.43 -1.55
C SER A 395 2.81 13.15 -0.10
N ASP A 396 1.50 13.20 0.15
CA ASP A 396 0.88 12.72 1.38
C ASP A 396 0.37 11.28 1.20
N LEU A 397 0.57 10.43 2.21
CA LEU A 397 0.18 9.02 2.21
C LEU A 397 -0.93 8.79 3.24
N ALA A 398 -2.15 8.54 2.76
CA ALA A 398 -3.27 8.14 3.61
C ALA A 398 -2.96 6.90 4.48
N VAL A 399 -3.60 6.83 5.65
CA VAL A 399 -3.36 5.76 6.64
C VAL A 399 -3.82 4.40 6.12
N GLY A 400 -5.01 4.33 5.55
CA GLY A 400 -5.62 3.08 5.08
C GLY A 400 -6.43 3.27 3.81
N VAL A 401 -7.32 2.30 3.56
CA VAL A 401 -8.16 2.22 2.36
C VAL A 401 -9.62 2.01 2.73
N ASP A 402 -10.52 2.29 1.78
CA ASP A 402 -11.93 1.92 1.87
C ASP A 402 -12.07 0.39 2.04
N PRO A 403 -12.85 -0.11 3.02
CA PRO A 403 -13.05 -1.55 3.24
C PRO A 403 -13.73 -2.29 2.08
N GLY A 404 -14.48 -1.59 1.23
CA GLY A 404 -15.05 -2.11 -0.02
C GLY A 404 -14.15 -1.86 -1.24
N GLY A 405 -12.99 -1.25 -1.07
CA GLY A 405 -12.10 -0.81 -2.14
C GLY A 405 -11.23 -1.90 -2.78
N ALA A 406 -10.39 -1.49 -3.73
CA ALA A 406 -9.54 -2.31 -4.56
C ALA A 406 -8.45 -3.01 -3.75
N ASP A 407 -7.76 -2.29 -2.87
CA ASP A 407 -6.73 -2.89 -2.01
C ASP A 407 -7.38 -3.81 -0.97
N ALA A 408 -8.57 -3.47 -0.46
CA ALA A 408 -9.30 -4.33 0.48
C ALA A 408 -9.76 -5.65 -0.16
N TRP A 409 -10.08 -5.64 -1.46
CA TRP A 409 -10.37 -6.83 -2.26
C TRP A 409 -9.10 -7.62 -2.60
N ALA A 410 -8.08 -6.95 -3.15
CA ALA A 410 -6.87 -7.59 -3.64
C ALA A 410 -5.98 -8.15 -2.51
N LEU A 411 -5.98 -7.50 -1.35
CA LEU A 411 -5.10 -7.78 -0.22
C LEU A 411 -5.85 -8.35 0.99
N GLN A 412 -7.07 -8.87 0.79
CA GLN A 412 -7.93 -9.37 1.87
C GLN A 412 -7.26 -10.43 2.76
N ASP A 413 -6.32 -11.21 2.23
CA ASP A 413 -5.61 -12.27 2.96
C ASP A 413 -4.56 -11.73 3.96
N VAL A 414 -4.15 -10.48 3.80
CA VAL A 414 -3.14 -9.81 4.64
C VAL A 414 -3.71 -8.63 5.43
N LEU A 415 -5.04 -8.45 5.40
CA LEU A 415 -5.77 -7.45 6.18
C LEU A 415 -6.58 -8.15 7.28
N ALA A 416 -6.75 -7.49 8.42
CA ALA A 416 -7.64 -7.97 9.49
C ALA A 416 -9.06 -7.44 9.25
N LEU A 417 -9.86 -8.20 8.52
CA LEU A 417 -11.26 -7.86 8.26
C LEU A 417 -12.10 -8.03 9.54
N GLY A 418 -13.09 -7.15 9.74
CA GLY A 418 -13.96 -7.16 10.93
C GLY A 418 -13.48 -6.26 12.08
N VAL A 419 -12.27 -5.70 11.98
CA VAL A 419 -11.77 -4.62 12.84
C VAL A 419 -11.45 -3.39 11.99
N THR A 420 -11.60 -2.20 12.57
CA THR A 420 -11.34 -0.93 11.89
C THR A 420 -10.28 -0.12 12.64
N ALA A 421 -9.46 0.57 11.88
CA ALA A 421 -8.53 1.55 12.41
C ALA A 421 -9.28 2.81 12.85
N GLY A 422 -8.75 3.47 13.87
CA GLY A 422 -9.34 4.66 14.46
C GLY A 422 -8.41 5.29 15.48
N ALA A 423 -8.98 6.15 16.33
CA ALA A 423 -8.28 6.76 17.44
C ALA A 423 -9.09 6.60 18.74
N PRO A 424 -8.44 6.35 19.89
CA PRO A 424 -9.12 6.39 21.18
C PRO A 424 -9.69 7.79 21.46
N PRO A 425 -10.61 7.93 22.43
CA PRO A 425 -11.08 9.23 22.88
C PRO A 425 -9.95 10.21 23.17
N ASP A 426 -10.13 11.47 22.76
CA ASP A 426 -9.21 12.56 23.00
C ASP A 426 -9.93 13.82 23.53
N GLU A 427 -9.17 14.90 23.77
CA GLU A 427 -9.70 16.16 24.32
C GLU A 427 -10.76 16.83 23.42
N PHE A 428 -10.72 16.61 22.11
CA PHE A 428 -11.62 17.17 21.12
C PHE A 428 -12.74 16.18 20.73
N ASN A 429 -12.41 14.90 20.62
CA ASN A 429 -13.30 13.80 20.23
C ASN A 429 -13.46 12.83 21.41
N GLN A 430 -14.36 13.16 22.33
CA GLN A 430 -14.60 12.36 23.54
C GLN A 430 -15.16 10.95 23.27
N LEU A 431 -15.66 10.68 22.06
CA LEU A 431 -16.11 9.36 21.62
C LEU A 431 -15.02 8.56 20.90
N GLY A 432 -13.83 9.16 20.69
CA GLY A 432 -12.83 8.63 19.78
C GLY A 432 -13.24 8.83 18.32
N GLN A 433 -12.53 8.14 17.44
CA GLN A 433 -12.74 8.21 16.00
C GLN A 433 -12.70 6.80 15.40
N ASP A 434 -13.64 6.51 14.50
CA ASP A 434 -13.60 5.33 13.65
C ASP A 434 -13.33 5.79 12.22
N TRP A 435 -12.21 5.36 11.66
CA TRP A 435 -11.81 5.72 10.29
C TRP A 435 -12.22 4.64 9.28
N SER A 436 -12.90 3.57 9.71
CA SER A 436 -13.44 2.46 8.91
C SER A 436 -12.43 1.57 8.16
N GLN A 437 -11.14 1.94 8.17
CA GLN A 437 -10.09 1.28 7.38
C GLN A 437 -9.72 -0.08 7.97
N PRO A 438 -9.64 -1.17 7.18
CA PRO A 438 -9.12 -2.43 7.68
C PRO A 438 -7.60 -2.31 7.90
N PRO A 439 -7.09 -2.63 9.10
CA PRO A 439 -5.65 -2.61 9.35
C PRO A 439 -4.97 -3.82 8.70
N TRP A 440 -3.66 -3.71 8.45
CA TRP A 440 -2.84 -4.88 8.13
C TRP A 440 -2.92 -5.91 9.23
N ARG A 441 -2.96 -7.18 8.85
CA ARG A 441 -2.81 -8.30 9.75
C ARG A 441 -1.31 -8.56 9.95
N PRO A 442 -0.71 -8.26 11.12
CA PRO A 442 0.74 -8.18 11.26
C PRO A 442 1.47 -9.49 10.96
N ASP A 443 0.91 -10.62 11.38
CA ASP A 443 1.47 -11.96 11.12
C ASP A 443 1.41 -12.32 9.64
N ARG A 444 0.31 -12.02 8.95
CA ARG A 444 0.13 -12.32 7.52
C ARG A 444 0.88 -11.38 6.59
N LEU A 445 1.14 -10.14 7.01
CA LEU A 445 1.97 -9.22 6.24
C LEU A 445 3.46 -9.62 6.29
N ALA A 446 3.89 -10.26 7.38
CA ALA A 446 5.26 -10.73 7.54
C ALA A 446 5.53 -12.06 6.81
N ASP A 447 4.53 -12.94 6.72
CA ASP A 447 4.52 -14.17 5.90
C ASP A 447 4.47 -13.86 4.40
#